data_AF-A0AAW8EQV0-F1
#
_entry.id   AF-A0AAW8EQV0-F1
#
_cell.length_a   1.000
_cell.length_b   1.000
_cell.length_c   1.000
_cell.angle_alpha   90.00
_cell.angle_beta   90.00
_cell.angle_gamma   90.00
#
_symmetry.space_group_name_H-M   'P 1'
#
loop_
_entity.id
_entity.type
_entity.pdbx_description
1 polymer ?
#
loop_
_entity_poly.entity_id
_entity_poly.type
_entity_poly.pdbx_seq_one_letter_code
_entity_poly.pdbx_strand_id
1 'polypeptide(L)'
;MLSDFALGLLYLYLPGVLVVSVVALPSSLALGRLSPTPWKESSILVVGLSFCGYVVGVVAGNSRSPITETLLTAMIGLMMGLVAYVHTKETAKSQGLRTLSSIGLIALLSAMVLGLLIGGTYKKRFDAYQKSEERYAIYFNQLVIPLCLEEQKRLIAGGEVKTNMCAAIEAAFAARKAPSK
;
A
#
# COMPACT_ATOMS: atom_id res chain seq x y z
N MET A 1 4.43 13.72 -13.95
CA MET A 1 3.01 13.36 -13.74
C MET A 1 2.65 12.02 -14.36
N LEU A 2 2.74 11.83 -15.69
CA LEU A 2 2.41 10.55 -16.34
C LEU A 2 3.40 9.43 -15.99
N SER A 3 4.69 9.77 -15.89
CA SER A 3 5.76 8.88 -15.41
C SER A 3 5.53 8.42 -13.98
N ASP A 4 5.12 9.33 -13.10
CA ASP A 4 4.94 9.07 -11.67
C ASP A 4 3.69 8.22 -11.42
N PHE A 5 2.64 8.44 -12.21
CA PHE A 5 1.45 7.60 -12.20
C PHE A 5 1.75 6.17 -12.69
N ALA A 6 2.49 6.03 -13.79
CA ALA A 6 2.90 4.72 -14.30
C ALA A 6 3.81 3.98 -13.32
N LEU A 7 4.75 4.67 -12.69
CA LEU A 7 5.60 4.13 -11.63
C LEU A 7 4.78 3.69 -10.43
N GLY A 8 3.83 4.52 -9.96
CA GLY A 8 2.94 4.17 -8.85
C GLY A 8 2.07 2.96 -9.15
N LEU A 9 1.53 2.86 -10.37
CA LEU A 9 0.74 1.73 -10.81
C LEU A 9 1.59 0.45 -10.89
N LEU A 10 2.80 0.54 -11.44
CA LEU A 10 3.75 -0.57 -11.49
C LEU A 10 4.12 -1.06 -10.09
N TYR A 11 4.42 -0.13 -9.17
CA TYR A 11 4.82 -0.44 -7.80
C TYR A 11 3.71 -1.09 -6.98
N LEU A 12 2.44 -0.83 -7.33
CA LEU A 12 1.27 -1.45 -6.71
C LEU A 12 0.89 -2.79 -7.35
N TYR A 13 0.99 -2.87 -8.69
CA TYR A 13 0.54 -4.01 -9.48
C TYR A 13 1.53 -5.17 -9.44
N LEU A 14 2.84 -4.89 -9.51
CA LEU A 14 3.90 -5.90 -9.49
C LEU A 14 3.87 -6.79 -8.22
N PRO A 15 3.82 -6.24 -6.99
CA PRO A 15 3.69 -7.07 -5.79
C PRO A 15 2.34 -7.79 -5.74
N GLY A 16 1.27 -7.21 -6.30
CA GLY A 16 -0.03 -7.87 -6.38
C GLY A 16 -0.02 -9.11 -7.25
N VAL A 17 0.54 -9.01 -8.46
CA VAL A 17 0.72 -10.17 -9.35
C VAL A 17 1.60 -11.23 -8.70
N LEU A 18 2.67 -10.81 -8.01
CA LEU A 18 3.56 -11.71 -7.30
C LEU A 18 2.83 -12.46 -6.18
N VAL A 19 2.10 -11.76 -5.32
CA VAL A 19 1.31 -12.38 -4.23
C VAL A 19 0.25 -13.32 -4.79
N VAL A 20 -0.51 -12.88 -5.81
CA VAL A 20 -1.54 -13.72 -6.43
C VAL A 20 -0.90 -14.96 -7.07
N SER A 21 0.24 -14.85 -7.73
CA SER A 21 0.94 -16.00 -8.30
C SER A 21 1.43 -16.98 -7.23
N VAL A 22 2.03 -16.48 -6.14
CA VAL A 22 2.57 -17.29 -5.04
C VAL A 22 1.47 -17.99 -4.25
N VAL A 23 0.27 -17.41 -4.15
CA VAL A 23 -0.85 -18.02 -3.44
C VAL A 23 -1.69 -18.89 -4.37
N ALA A 24 -2.07 -18.40 -5.55
CA ALA A 24 -2.99 -19.09 -6.44
C ALA A 24 -2.37 -20.33 -7.12
N LEU A 25 -1.07 -20.34 -7.43
CA LEU A 25 -0.39 -21.54 -7.98
C LEU A 25 -0.45 -22.74 -7.04
N PRO A 26 0.04 -22.66 -5.79
CA PRO A 26 -0.03 -23.81 -4.88
C PRO A 26 -1.47 -24.16 -4.50
N SER A 27 -2.38 -23.19 -4.36
CA SER A 27 -3.80 -23.48 -4.07
C SER A 27 -4.51 -24.18 -5.22
N SER A 28 -4.26 -23.77 -6.48
CA SER A 28 -4.81 -24.45 -7.66
C SER A 28 -4.23 -25.85 -7.85
N LEU A 29 -2.93 -26.04 -7.59
CA LEU A 29 -2.26 -27.34 -7.68
C LEU A 29 -2.74 -28.31 -6.57
N ALA A 30 -2.96 -27.79 -5.36
CA ALA A 30 -3.57 -28.54 -4.26
C ALA A 30 -5.01 -28.94 -4.59
N LEU A 31 -5.81 -28.02 -5.14
CA LEU A 31 -7.19 -28.30 -5.55
C LEU A 31 -7.25 -29.40 -6.60
N GLY A 32 -6.31 -29.37 -7.55
CA GLY A 32 -6.24 -30.36 -8.61
C GLY A 32 -5.81 -31.76 -8.18
N ARG A 33 -5.13 -31.87 -7.02
CA ARG A 33 -4.76 -33.15 -6.40
C ARG A 33 -5.86 -33.69 -5.46
N LEU A 34 -6.61 -32.79 -4.83
CA LEU A 34 -7.53 -33.11 -3.73
C LEU A 34 -9.01 -33.16 -4.15
N SER A 35 -9.38 -32.59 -5.29
CA SER A 35 -10.77 -32.49 -5.73
C SER A 35 -10.97 -33.04 -7.15
N PRO A 36 -12.03 -33.84 -7.39
CA PRO A 36 -12.42 -34.28 -8.73
C PRO A 36 -13.16 -33.20 -9.55
N THR A 37 -13.19 -31.96 -9.07
CA THR A 37 -13.91 -30.84 -9.73
C THR A 37 -13.19 -30.37 -11.00
N PRO A 38 -13.94 -29.80 -11.97
CA PRO A 38 -13.35 -29.27 -13.20
C PRO A 38 -12.37 -28.13 -12.88
N TRP A 39 -11.10 -28.34 -13.20
CA TRP A 39 -10.00 -27.42 -12.86
C TRP A 39 -10.22 -25.96 -13.29
N LYS A 40 -10.87 -25.76 -14.44
CA LYS A 40 -10.91 -24.47 -15.13
C LYS A 40 -11.80 -23.43 -14.41
N GLU A 41 -12.95 -23.85 -13.92
CA GLU A 41 -13.88 -22.96 -13.19
C GLU A 41 -13.34 -22.67 -11.79
N SER A 42 -12.77 -23.69 -11.15
CA SER A 42 -12.25 -23.58 -9.79
C SER A 42 -10.99 -22.73 -9.69
N SER A 43 -10.10 -22.78 -10.69
CA SER A 43 -8.87 -21.97 -10.69
C SER A 43 -9.18 -20.47 -10.79
N ILE A 44 -10.20 -20.09 -11.56
CA ILE A 44 -10.60 -18.69 -11.73
C ILE A 44 -11.12 -18.14 -10.39
N LEU A 45 -11.90 -18.93 -9.67
CA LEU A 45 -12.45 -18.55 -8.37
C LEU A 45 -11.33 -18.36 -7.34
N VAL A 46 -10.36 -19.28 -7.27
CA VAL A 46 -9.19 -19.18 -6.38
C VAL A 46 -8.37 -17.92 -6.69
N VAL A 47 -8.08 -17.65 -7.97
CA VAL A 47 -7.35 -16.44 -8.39
C VAL A 47 -8.12 -15.18 -8.00
N GLY A 48 -9.43 -15.15 -8.23
CA GLY A 48 -10.29 -14.03 -7.87
C GLY A 48 -10.30 -13.76 -6.36
N LEU A 49 -10.46 -14.81 -5.55
CA LEU A 49 -10.42 -14.71 -4.09
C LEU A 49 -9.05 -14.26 -3.56
N SER A 50 -7.94 -14.76 -4.14
CA SER A 50 -6.60 -14.30 -3.78
C SER A 50 -6.37 -12.83 -4.13
N PHE A 51 -6.81 -12.37 -5.30
CA PHE A 51 -6.71 -10.97 -5.67
C PHE A 51 -7.54 -10.07 -4.74
N CYS A 52 -8.78 -10.48 -4.46
CA CYS A 52 -9.65 -9.85 -3.50
C CYS A 52 -9.02 -9.75 -2.11
N GLY A 53 -8.47 -10.85 -1.59
CA GLY A 53 -7.76 -10.90 -0.32
C GLY A 53 -6.57 -9.94 -0.28
N TYR A 54 -5.75 -9.95 -1.34
CA TYR A 54 -4.60 -9.03 -1.46
C TYR A 54 -5.04 -7.56 -1.41
N VAL A 55 -6.02 -7.15 -2.21
CA VAL A 55 -6.49 -5.75 -2.25
C VAL A 55 -7.00 -5.32 -0.87
N VAL A 56 -7.83 -6.14 -0.22
CA VAL A 56 -8.32 -5.84 1.13
C VAL A 56 -7.19 -5.76 2.13
N GLY A 57 -6.22 -6.68 2.07
CA GLY A 57 -5.04 -6.67 2.94
C GLY A 57 -4.22 -5.39 2.77
N VAL A 58 -3.91 -4.98 1.53
CA VAL A 58 -3.14 -3.77 1.25
C VAL A 58 -3.86 -2.52 1.75
N VAL A 59 -5.16 -2.40 1.46
CA VAL A 59 -5.97 -1.27 1.93
C VAL A 59 -6.01 -1.24 3.45
N ALA A 60 -6.22 -2.37 4.11
CA ALA A 60 -6.17 -2.47 5.57
C ALA A 60 -4.81 -2.03 6.13
N GLY A 61 -3.72 -2.54 5.58
CA GLY A 61 -2.36 -2.21 6.04
C GLY A 61 -1.97 -0.75 5.81
N ASN A 62 -2.52 -0.11 4.76
CA ASN A 62 -2.23 1.28 4.42
C ASN A 62 -3.21 2.29 5.05
N SER A 63 -4.27 1.83 5.72
CA SER A 63 -5.30 2.72 6.28
C SER A 63 -4.73 3.60 7.41
N ARG A 64 -4.94 4.91 7.27
CA ARG A 64 -4.61 5.94 8.27
C ARG A 64 -5.83 6.78 8.69
N SER A 65 -6.90 6.74 7.90
CA SER A 65 -8.08 7.58 8.08
C SER A 65 -9.25 6.75 8.62
N PRO A 66 -10.09 7.29 9.51
CA PRO A 66 -11.31 6.62 9.95
C PRO A 66 -12.27 6.30 8.78
N ILE A 67 -12.19 7.05 7.67
CA ILE A 67 -12.97 6.79 6.45
C ILE A 67 -12.53 5.47 5.79
N THR A 68 -11.24 5.15 5.87
CA THR A 68 -10.74 3.88 5.33
C THR A 68 -11.14 2.68 6.19
N GLU A 69 -11.41 2.86 7.49
CA GLU A 69 -11.87 1.78 8.37
C GLU A 69 -13.32 1.36 8.08
N THR A 70 -14.21 2.32 7.84
CA THR A 70 -15.61 2.02 7.48
C THR A 70 -15.71 1.37 6.11
N LEU A 71 -14.93 1.85 5.13
CA LEU A 71 -14.84 1.24 3.81
C LEU A 71 -14.29 -0.19 3.89
N LEU A 72 -13.23 -0.40 4.68
CA LEU A 72 -12.64 -1.72 4.87
C LEU A 72 -13.64 -2.69 5.50
N THR A 73 -14.36 -2.24 6.52
CA THR A 73 -15.39 -3.04 7.19
C THR A 73 -16.52 -3.42 6.23
N ALA A 74 -16.96 -2.48 5.38
CA ALA A 74 -17.94 -2.75 4.32
C ALA A 74 -17.41 -3.77 3.29
N MET A 75 -16.15 -3.65 2.87
CA MET A 75 -15.53 -4.61 1.96
C MET A 75 -15.39 -6.01 2.57
N ILE A 76 -14.99 -6.11 3.84
CA ILE A 76 -14.91 -7.39 4.56
C ILE A 76 -16.31 -8.00 4.71
N GLY A 77 -17.31 -7.20 5.05
CA GLY A 77 -18.71 -7.65 5.13
C GLY A 77 -19.22 -8.17 3.79
N LEU A 78 -18.91 -7.49 2.69
CA LEU A 78 -19.26 -7.92 1.34
C LEU A 78 -18.53 -9.23 0.97
N MET A 79 -17.23 -9.34 1.23
CA MET A 79 -16.44 -10.56 1.02
C MET A 79 -17.01 -11.74 1.82
N MET A 80 -17.30 -11.54 3.11
CA MET A 80 -17.88 -12.56 3.98
C MET A 80 -19.29 -12.95 3.51
N GLY A 81 -20.10 -11.99 3.06
CA GLY A 81 -21.41 -12.25 2.47
C GLY A 81 -21.31 -13.07 1.19
N LEU A 82 -20.34 -12.76 0.31
CA LEU A 82 -20.10 -13.52 -0.92
C LEU A 82 -19.59 -14.93 -0.63
N VAL A 83 -18.65 -15.08 0.31
CA VAL A 83 -18.15 -16.38 0.75
C VAL A 83 -19.28 -17.20 1.38
N ALA A 84 -20.10 -16.59 2.25
CA ALA A 84 -21.25 -17.24 2.86
C ALA A 84 -22.32 -17.62 1.83
N TYR A 85 -22.57 -16.77 0.83
CA TYR A 85 -23.48 -17.06 -0.28
C TYR A 85 -22.97 -18.23 -1.13
N VAL A 86 -21.70 -18.23 -1.50
CA VAL A 86 -21.07 -19.34 -2.21
C VAL A 86 -21.16 -20.61 -1.36
N HIS A 87 -20.85 -20.53 -0.06
CA HIS A 87 -20.90 -21.68 0.84
C HIS A 87 -22.32 -22.24 0.99
N THR A 88 -23.34 -21.39 1.13
CA THR A 88 -24.76 -21.79 1.26
C THR A 88 -25.34 -22.33 -0.05
N LYS A 89 -24.95 -21.77 -1.19
CA LYS A 89 -25.38 -22.25 -2.51
C LYS A 89 -24.71 -23.58 -2.89
N GLU A 90 -23.45 -23.79 -2.50
CA GLU A 90 -22.64 -24.94 -2.90
C GLU A 90 -22.74 -26.14 -1.95
N THR A 91 -23.00 -25.92 -0.66
CA THR A 91 -23.23 -27.01 0.32
C THR A 91 -24.43 -27.89 -0.04
N ALA A 92 -25.33 -27.42 -0.90
CA ALA A 92 -26.50 -28.15 -1.35
C ALA A 92 -26.23 -29.21 -2.45
N LYS A 93 -25.05 -29.23 -3.12
CA LYS A 93 -24.93 -29.97 -4.40
C LYS A 93 -23.84 -31.05 -4.54
N SER A 94 -22.69 -31.03 -3.86
CA SER A 94 -21.79 -32.21 -3.81
C SER A 94 -20.61 -32.10 -2.83
N GLN A 95 -20.05 -33.25 -2.45
CA GLN A 95 -18.90 -33.40 -1.54
C GLN A 95 -17.58 -32.81 -2.09
N GLY A 96 -17.42 -32.69 -3.41
CA GLY A 96 -16.23 -32.11 -4.05
C GLY A 96 -16.13 -30.57 -3.95
N LEU A 97 -17.26 -29.89 -3.73
CA LEU A 97 -17.30 -28.42 -3.59
C LEU A 97 -16.90 -27.94 -2.19
N ARG A 98 -17.05 -28.77 -1.15
CA ARG A 98 -16.56 -28.42 0.21
C ARG A 98 -15.05 -28.20 0.21
N THR A 99 -14.29 -29.04 -0.49
CA THR A 99 -12.83 -28.92 -0.61
C THR A 99 -12.44 -27.64 -1.34
N LEU A 100 -13.22 -27.24 -2.35
CA LEU A 100 -13.02 -26.01 -3.11
C LEU A 100 -13.25 -24.77 -2.23
N SER A 101 -14.31 -24.74 -1.44
CA SER A 101 -14.59 -23.63 -0.52
C SER A 101 -13.49 -23.47 0.53
N SER A 102 -13.02 -24.58 1.13
CA SER A 102 -11.93 -24.52 2.13
C SER A 102 -10.62 -24.02 1.52
N ILE A 103 -10.25 -24.49 0.33
CA ILE A 103 -9.03 -24.04 -0.35
C ILE A 103 -9.14 -22.57 -0.77
N GLY A 104 -10.31 -22.14 -1.27
CA GLY A 104 -10.58 -20.74 -1.60
C GLY A 104 -10.47 -19.81 -0.39
N LEU A 105 -10.97 -20.24 0.77
CA LEU A 105 -10.82 -19.51 2.04
C LEU A 105 -9.36 -19.39 2.47
N ILE A 106 -8.60 -20.48 2.39
CA ILE A 106 -7.16 -20.45 2.73
C ILE A 106 -6.41 -19.51 1.77
N ALA A 107 -6.72 -19.56 0.48
CA ALA A 107 -6.13 -18.69 -0.53
C ALA A 107 -6.48 -17.20 -0.31
N LEU A 108 -7.72 -16.91 0.10
CA LEU A 108 -8.14 -15.55 0.46
C LEU A 108 -7.40 -15.03 1.70
N LEU A 109 -7.37 -15.83 2.77
CA LEU A 109 -6.77 -15.44 4.05
C LEU A 109 -5.25 -15.26 3.93
N SER A 110 -4.57 -16.17 3.24
CA SER A 110 -3.12 -16.06 3.00
C SER A 110 -2.77 -14.82 2.17
N ALA A 111 -3.52 -14.54 1.10
CA ALA A 111 -3.33 -13.34 0.30
C ALA A 111 -3.62 -12.06 1.10
N MET A 112 -4.61 -12.08 1.98
CA MET A 112 -4.93 -10.96 2.87
C MET A 112 -3.81 -10.67 3.87
N VAL A 113 -3.22 -11.68 4.49
CA VAL A 113 -2.07 -11.51 5.40
C VAL A 113 -0.87 -10.92 4.66
N LEU A 114 -0.56 -11.42 3.46
CA LEU A 114 0.52 -10.89 2.63
C LEU A 114 0.26 -9.44 2.20
N GLY A 115 -0.97 -9.13 1.78
CA GLY A 115 -1.39 -7.77 1.46
C GLY A 115 -1.23 -6.82 2.64
N LEU A 116 -1.58 -7.26 3.85
CA LEU A 116 -1.49 -6.47 5.07
C LEU A 116 -0.04 -6.16 5.46
N LEU A 117 0.86 -7.14 5.32
CA LEU A 117 2.31 -6.92 5.52
C LEU A 117 2.84 -5.88 4.54
N ILE A 118 2.49 -6.01 3.26
CA ILE A 118 2.89 -5.07 2.20
C ILE A 118 2.34 -3.66 2.51
N GLY A 119 1.03 -3.53 2.76
CA GLY A 119 0.40 -2.26 3.13
C GLY A 119 1.04 -1.62 4.36
N GLY A 120 1.36 -2.41 5.38
CA GLY A 120 2.05 -1.95 6.59
C GLY A 120 3.47 -1.44 6.33
N THR A 121 4.22 -2.07 5.41
CA THR A 121 5.54 -1.56 5.02
C THR A 121 5.46 -0.24 4.25
N TYR A 122 4.47 -0.06 3.37
CA TYR A 122 4.22 1.21 2.69
C TYR A 122 3.87 2.31 3.69
N LYS A 123 2.98 2.00 4.64
CA LYS A 123 2.62 2.92 5.71
C LYS A 123 3.84 3.38 6.50
N LYS A 124 4.71 2.46 6.94
CA LYS A 124 5.94 2.80 7.66
C LYS A 124 6.89 3.69 6.85
N ARG A 125 7.09 3.40 5.56
CA ARG A 125 7.93 4.23 4.68
C ARG A 125 7.36 5.64 4.56
N PHE A 126 6.06 5.74 4.29
CA PHE A 126 5.42 7.04 4.16
C PHE A 126 5.42 7.83 5.48
N ASP A 127 5.24 7.18 6.64
CA ASP A 127 5.35 7.83 7.96
C ASP A 127 6.77 8.37 8.20
N ALA A 128 7.80 7.62 7.78
CA ALA A 128 9.18 8.07 7.88
C ALA A 128 9.44 9.30 6.99
N TYR A 129 8.91 9.31 5.76
CA TYR A 129 8.98 10.47 4.87
C TYR A 129 8.26 11.68 5.46
N GLN A 130 7.03 11.50 5.93
CA GLN A 130 6.22 12.59 6.48
C GLN A 130 6.85 13.18 7.75
N LYS A 131 7.35 12.34 8.66
CA LYS A 131 8.07 12.78 9.86
C LYS A 131 9.39 13.48 9.55
N SER A 132 10.00 13.16 8.41
CA SER A 132 11.17 13.90 7.94
C SER A 132 10.75 15.28 7.46
N GLU A 133 9.71 15.40 6.64
CA GLU A 133 9.18 16.68 6.17
C GLU A 133 8.70 17.58 7.30
N GLU A 134 8.01 17.05 8.31
CA GLU A 134 7.59 17.82 9.49
C GLU A 134 8.80 18.40 10.24
N ARG A 135 9.85 17.60 10.45
CA ARG A 135 11.08 18.09 11.08
C ARG A 135 11.75 19.17 10.25
N TYR A 136 11.72 19.05 8.93
CA TYR A 136 12.22 20.09 8.04
C TYR A 136 11.37 21.36 8.10
N ALA A 137 10.05 21.24 8.13
CA ALA A 137 9.14 22.38 8.23
C ALA A 137 9.35 23.16 9.54
N ILE A 138 9.53 22.44 10.66
CA ILE A 138 9.83 23.06 11.96
C ILE A 138 11.19 23.78 11.91
N TYR A 139 12.24 23.11 11.43
CA TYR A 139 13.56 23.72 11.29
C TYR A 139 13.52 25.00 10.43
N PHE A 140 12.81 24.95 9.31
CA PHE A 140 12.69 26.08 8.39
C PHE A 140 11.95 27.25 9.04
N ASN A 141 10.77 26.99 9.62
CA ASN A 141 9.95 28.03 10.22
C ASN A 141 10.59 28.65 11.47
N GLN A 142 11.31 27.86 12.27
CA GLN A 142 11.87 28.34 13.54
C GLN A 142 13.28 28.93 13.42
N LEU A 143 14.12 28.46 12.50
CA LEU A 143 15.51 28.91 12.38
C LEU A 143 15.75 29.72 11.11
N VAL A 144 15.40 29.16 9.95
CA VAL A 144 15.82 29.72 8.66
C VAL A 144 15.11 31.03 8.34
N ILE A 145 13.79 31.09 8.49
CA ILE A 145 13.00 32.30 8.23
C ILE A 145 13.46 33.48 9.09
N PRO A 146 13.56 33.38 10.43
CA PRO A 146 13.98 34.52 11.24
C PRO A 146 15.42 34.96 10.96
N LEU A 147 16.35 34.03 10.71
CA LEU A 147 17.73 34.36 10.31
C LEU A 147 17.76 35.19 9.01
N CYS A 148 17.03 34.76 7.99
CA CYS A 148 16.94 35.50 6.73
C CYS A 148 16.27 36.88 6.89
N LEU A 149 15.25 36.99 7.74
CA LEU A 149 14.60 38.27 8.04
C LEU A 149 15.55 39.23 8.78
N GLU A 150 16.39 38.74 9.68
CA GLU A 150 17.40 39.57 10.35
C GLU A 150 18.50 40.06 9.42
N GLU A 151 19.00 39.19 8.52
CA GLU A 151 19.97 39.60 7.49
C GLU A 151 19.38 40.68 6.57
N GLN A 152 18.14 40.51 6.13
CA GLN A 152 17.46 41.50 5.29
C GLN A 152 17.29 42.84 6.01
N LYS A 153 16.96 42.83 7.31
CA LYS A 153 16.90 44.05 8.12
C LYS A 153 18.25 44.76 8.22
N ARG A 154 19.36 44.01 8.36
CA ARG A 154 20.72 44.58 8.41
C ARG A 154 21.14 45.20 7.08
N LEU A 155 20.76 44.60 5.95
CA LEU A 155 20.98 45.16 4.61
C LEU A 155 20.25 46.49 4.44
N ILE A 156 18.98 46.56 4.85
CA ILE A 156 18.18 47.79 4.76
C ILE A 156 18.76 48.90 5.67
N ALA A 157 19.34 48.54 6.81
CA ALA A 157 20.01 49.47 7.71
C ALA A 157 21.39 49.96 7.23
N GLY A 158 21.86 49.54 6.05
CA GLY A 158 23.15 49.96 5.49
C GLY A 158 24.37 49.20 6.03
N GLY A 159 24.16 48.05 6.71
CA GLY A 159 25.25 47.20 7.18
C GLY A 159 25.84 46.31 6.07
N GLU A 160 27.16 46.13 6.07
CA GLU A 160 27.81 45.14 5.20
C GLU A 160 27.49 43.71 5.66
N VAL A 161 26.91 42.92 4.77
CA VAL A 161 26.67 41.49 5.00
C VAL A 161 27.91 40.70 4.59
N LYS A 162 28.59 40.10 5.57
CA LYS A 162 29.81 39.30 5.35
C LYS A 162 29.56 37.95 4.68
N THR A 163 28.36 37.40 4.76
CA THR A 163 28.02 36.08 4.20
C THR A 163 26.55 36.05 3.80
N ASN A 164 26.27 35.58 2.59
CA ASN A 164 24.91 35.45 2.07
C ASN A 164 24.31 34.13 2.61
N MET A 165 23.93 34.08 3.90
CA MET A 165 23.48 32.84 4.54
C MET A 165 22.23 32.29 3.88
N CYS A 166 21.30 33.14 3.43
CA CYS A 166 20.13 32.67 2.68
C CYS A 166 20.53 31.92 1.40
N ALA A 167 21.52 32.39 0.65
CA ALA A 167 21.99 31.72 -0.58
C ALA A 167 22.75 30.42 -0.29
N ALA A 168 23.54 30.37 0.79
CA ALA A 168 24.22 29.16 1.22
C ALA A 168 23.24 28.05 1.66
N ILE A 169 22.15 28.46 2.32
CA ILE A 169 21.05 27.59 2.71
C ILE A 169 20.31 27.09 1.45
N GLU A 170 19.99 27.98 0.50
CA GLU A 170 19.37 27.63 -0.78
C GLU A 170 20.21 26.63 -1.60
N ALA A 171 21.53 26.82 -1.64
CA ALA A 171 22.45 25.91 -2.31
C ALA A 171 22.54 24.53 -1.63
N ALA A 172 22.57 24.50 -0.29
CA ALA A 172 22.50 23.25 0.48
C ALA A 172 21.16 22.51 0.25
N PHE A 173 20.07 23.24 0.00
CA PHE A 173 18.77 22.68 -0.35
C PHE A 173 18.73 22.09 -1.77
N ALA A 174 19.27 22.78 -2.76
CA ALA A 174 19.33 22.29 -4.14
C ALA A 174 20.11 20.97 -4.24
N ALA A 175 21.20 20.84 -3.48
CA ALA A 175 22.02 19.64 -3.42
C ALA A 175 21.29 18.42 -2.82
N ARG A 176 20.32 18.62 -1.91
CA ARG A 176 19.52 17.54 -1.30
C ARG A 176 18.25 17.16 -2.06
N LYS A 177 17.69 18.07 -2.86
CA LYS A 177 16.53 17.77 -3.74
C LYS A 177 16.90 16.93 -4.95
N ALA A 178 18.18 16.77 -5.26
CA ALA A 178 18.62 15.79 -6.24
C ALA A 178 18.24 14.39 -5.71
N PRO A 179 17.35 13.65 -6.40
CA PRO A 179 16.97 12.31 -5.94
C PRO A 179 18.25 11.48 -5.83
N SER A 180 18.46 10.86 -4.67
CA SER A 180 19.48 9.82 -4.58
C SER A 180 19.10 8.75 -5.60
N LYS A 181 19.88 8.65 -6.67
CA LYS A 181 19.71 7.64 -7.71
C LYS A 181 19.68 6.24 -7.11
#